data_AF-A0A1E3H5D4-F1
#
_entry.id   AF-A0A1E3H5D4-F1
#
_cell.length_a   1.000
_cell.length_b   1.000
_cell.length_c   1.000
_cell.angle_alpha   90.00
_cell.angle_beta   90.00
_cell.angle_gamma   90.00
#
_symmetry.space_group_name_H-M   'P 1'
#
loop_
_entity.id
_entity.type
_entity.pdbx_description
1 polymer ?
#
loop_
_entity_poly.entity_id
_entity_poly.type
_entity_poly.pdbx_seq_one_letter_code
_entity_poly.pdbx_strand_id
1 'polypeptide(L)'
;MPSAGYNVYTVIDASGDPSEMASRTSVARFAQAGVVPTTTNAILSELHRTWNRPEAAELAALYGLVAPNYAAVAESYRKAEEVFGGTN
;
A
#
# COMPACT_ATOMS: atom_id res chain seq x y z
N MET A 1 2.72 19.73 15.59
CA MET A 1 2.31 18.42 16.14
C MET A 1 0.80 18.42 16.26
N PRO A 2 0.10 17.34 15.83
CA PRO A 2 -1.32 17.14 16.11
C PRO A 2 -1.57 17.41 17.60
N SER A 3 -2.63 18.14 17.94
CA SER A 3 -2.82 18.74 19.27
C SER A 3 -2.81 17.77 20.45
N ALA A 4 -2.91 16.46 20.20
CA ALA A 4 -2.87 15.40 21.19
C ALA A 4 -1.54 14.62 21.25
N GLY A 5 -0.49 15.05 20.54
CA GLY A 5 0.86 14.44 20.62
C GLY A 5 1.06 13.16 19.80
N TYR A 6 0.12 12.80 18.94
CA TYR A 6 0.23 11.62 18.07
C TYR A 6 1.00 11.90 16.78
N ASN A 7 1.66 10.86 16.26
CA ASN A 7 2.13 10.83 14.87
C ASN A 7 0.95 10.42 13.98
N VAL A 8 0.52 11.33 13.11
CA VAL A 8 -0.67 11.12 12.27
C VAL A 8 -0.25 10.96 10.82
N TYR A 9 -0.80 9.94 10.18
CA TYR A 9 -0.59 9.61 8.77
C TYR A 9 -1.95 9.61 8.07
N THR A 10 -2.08 10.36 6.99
CA THR A 10 -3.31 10.40 6.18
C THR A 10 -3.14 9.54 4.94
N VAL A 11 -4.01 8.54 4.78
CA VAL A 11 -4.00 7.60 3.67
C VAL A 11 -4.87 8.15 2.53
N ILE A 12 -4.24 8.79 1.54
CA ILE A 12 -4.96 9.59 0.53
C ILE A 12 -5.73 8.75 -0.48
N ASP A 13 -5.25 7.54 -0.81
CA ASP A 13 -5.89 6.61 -1.74
C ASP A 13 -7.05 5.83 -1.11
N ALA A 14 -7.26 5.99 0.20
CA ALA A 14 -8.41 5.50 0.95
C ALA A 14 -9.32 6.64 1.45
N SER A 15 -9.07 7.88 1.01
CA SER A 15 -9.81 9.09 1.42
C SER A 15 -10.46 9.75 0.19
N GLY A 16 -11.71 10.19 0.33
CA GLY A 16 -12.47 10.84 -0.74
C GLY A 16 -12.77 12.30 -0.46
N ASP A 17 -12.68 13.14 -1.49
CA ASP A 17 -12.99 14.57 -1.45
C ASP A 17 -13.97 14.94 -2.59
N PRO A 18 -14.78 16.00 -2.46
CA PRO A 18 -15.77 16.40 -3.48
C PRO A 18 -15.13 16.97 -4.76
N SER A 19 -13.84 17.29 -4.75
CA SER A 19 -13.10 17.76 -5.93
C SER A 19 -11.59 17.60 -5.74
N GLU A 20 -10.85 17.61 -6.84
CA GLU A 20 -9.40 17.60 -6.81
C GLU A 20 -8.82 18.84 -6.11
N MET A 21 -9.44 20.01 -6.29
CA MET A 21 -9.03 21.24 -5.59
C MET A 21 -9.16 21.09 -4.08
N ALA A 22 -10.27 20.51 -3.61
CA ALA A 22 -10.46 20.22 -2.18
C ALA A 22 -9.40 19.24 -1.67
N SER A 23 -9.15 18.15 -2.41
CA SER A 23 -8.15 17.14 -2.03
C SER A 23 -6.74 17.70 -1.92
N ARG A 24 -6.29 18.46 -2.94
CA ARG A 24 -4.97 19.11 -2.92
C ARG A 24 -4.84 20.13 -1.79
N THR A 25 -5.92 20.86 -1.50
CA THR A 25 -5.96 21.80 -0.37
C THR A 25 -5.85 21.07 0.97
N SER A 26 -6.56 19.96 1.15
CA SER A 26 -6.48 19.11 2.34
C SER A 26 -5.07 18.56 2.56
N VAL A 27 -4.45 17.99 1.52
CA VAL A 27 -3.07 17.46 1.58
C VAL A 27 -2.06 18.55 1.98
N ALA A 28 -2.17 19.75 1.41
CA ALA A 28 -1.31 20.87 1.79
C ALA A 28 -1.46 21.24 3.28
N ARG A 29 -2.69 21.26 3.80
CA ARG A 29 -2.96 21.54 5.22
C ARG A 29 -2.43 20.44 6.14
N PHE A 30 -2.54 19.17 5.74
CA PHE A 30 -1.97 18.05 6.50
C PHE A 30 -0.46 18.20 6.65
N ALA A 31 0.25 18.42 5.55
CA ALA A 31 1.69 18.63 5.57
C ALA A 31 2.10 19.82 6.45
N GLN A 32 1.40 20.96 6.35
CA GLN A 32 1.64 22.15 7.19
C GLN A 32 1.41 21.88 8.68
N ALA A 33 0.47 21.00 9.03
CA ALA A 33 0.20 20.61 10.41
C ALA A 33 1.18 19.55 10.97
N GLY A 34 2.10 19.04 10.14
CA GLY A 34 3.00 17.94 10.48
C GLY A 34 2.35 16.56 10.43
N VAL A 35 1.21 16.43 9.72
CA VAL A 35 0.61 15.14 9.36
C VAL A 35 1.30 14.64 8.09
N VAL A 36 1.61 13.35 8.01
CA VAL A 36 2.30 12.74 6.87
C VAL A 36 1.28 12.19 5.87
N PRO A 37 1.12 12.78 4.66
CA PRO A 37 0.31 12.17 3.62
C PRO A 37 1.02 10.92 3.07
N THR A 38 0.31 9.82 2.94
CA THR A 38 0.84 8.52 2.49
C THR A 38 -0.23 7.72 1.74
N THR A 39 0.11 6.53 1.26
CA THR A 39 -0.78 5.63 0.51
C THR A 39 -0.92 4.28 1.22
N THR A 40 -1.97 3.53 0.86
CA THR A 40 -2.27 2.23 1.48
C THR A 40 -1.12 1.25 1.28
N ASN A 41 -0.53 1.23 0.07
CA ASN A 41 0.63 0.37 -0.22
C ASN A 41 1.88 0.77 0.59
N ALA A 42 2.10 2.07 0.83
CA ALA A 42 3.20 2.54 1.67
C ALA A 42 3.03 2.10 3.12
N ILE A 43 1.82 2.25 3.70
CA ILE A 43 1.50 1.75 5.03
C ILE A 43 1.71 0.23 5.13
N LEU A 44 1.21 -0.52 4.14
CA LEU A 44 1.40 -1.97 4.10
C LEU A 44 2.89 -2.34 4.12
N SER A 45 3.72 -1.62 3.34
CA SER A 45 5.16 -1.81 3.25
C SER A 45 5.90 -1.44 4.54
N GLU A 46 5.54 -0.31 5.16
CA GLU A 46 6.13 0.18 6.40
C GLU A 46 5.85 -0.76 7.58
N LEU A 47 4.63 -1.33 7.64
CA LEU A 47 4.26 -2.32 8.66
C LEU A 47 4.91 -3.68 8.39
N HIS A 48 4.99 -4.10 7.13
CA HIS A 48 5.57 -5.39 6.74
C HIS A 48 7.09 -5.45 6.98
N ARG A 49 7.82 -4.36 6.70
CA ARG A 49 9.27 -4.16 6.91
C ARG A 49 10.21 -5.03 6.07
N THR A 50 9.95 -6.33 5.94
CA THR A 50 10.85 -7.28 5.25
C THR A 50 10.09 -8.46 4.67
N TRP A 51 10.47 -8.88 3.46
CA TRP A 51 9.97 -10.08 2.80
C TRP A 51 10.64 -11.37 3.29
N ASN A 52 11.73 -11.29 4.06
CA ASN A 52 12.41 -12.45 4.60
C ASN A 52 11.67 -13.00 5.83
N ARG A 53 10.43 -13.47 5.61
CA ARG A 53 9.51 -13.97 6.62
C ARG A 53 8.87 -15.28 6.13
N PRO A 54 8.60 -16.25 7.01
CA PRO A 54 7.97 -17.51 6.60
C PRO A 54 6.56 -17.29 6.03
N GLU A 55 5.83 -16.28 6.51
CA GLU A 55 4.48 -15.92 6.05
C GLU A 55 4.45 -14.96 4.84
N ALA A 56 5.58 -14.73 4.17
CA ALA A 56 5.70 -13.76 3.08
C ALA A 56 4.70 -13.99 1.93
N ALA A 57 4.42 -15.26 1.59
CA ALA A 57 3.46 -15.60 0.54
C ALA A 57 2.02 -15.20 0.88
N GLU A 58 1.62 -15.34 2.15
CA GLU A 58 0.30 -14.91 2.63
C GLU A 58 0.21 -13.38 2.63
N LEU A 59 1.28 -12.71 3.07
CA LEU A 59 1.36 -11.25 3.05
C LEU A 59 1.31 -10.71 1.61
N ALA A 60 1.90 -11.40 0.63
CA ALA A 60 1.81 -11.02 -0.79
C ALA A 60 0.36 -10.93 -1.30
N ALA A 61 -0.56 -11.74 -0.76
CA ALA A 61 -1.97 -11.65 -1.12
C ALA A 61 -2.59 -10.29 -0.75
N LEU A 62 -2.17 -9.69 0.37
CA LEU A 62 -2.61 -8.35 0.79
C LEU A 62 -2.14 -7.27 -0.19
N TYR A 63 -0.91 -7.37 -0.70
CA TYR A 63 -0.41 -6.45 -1.72
C TYR A 63 -1.22 -6.56 -3.02
N GLY A 64 -1.68 -7.76 -3.37
CA GLY A 64 -2.56 -7.96 -4.52
C GLY A 64 -3.91 -7.24 -4.42
N LEU A 65 -4.43 -6.99 -3.21
CA LEU A 65 -5.70 -6.28 -3.00
C LEU A 65 -5.59 -4.78 -3.30
N VAL A 66 -4.43 -4.18 -3.02
CA VAL A 66 -4.22 -2.72 -3.15
C VAL A 66 -3.45 -2.35 -4.42
N ALA A 67 -2.78 -3.32 -5.05
CA ALA A 67 -2.06 -3.16 -6.31
C ALA A 67 -2.48 -4.26 -7.30
N PRO A 68 -3.54 -4.04 -8.11
CA PRO A 68 -4.02 -5.03 -9.08
C PRO A 68 -2.95 -5.51 -10.07
N ASN A 69 -2.02 -4.62 -10.44
CA ASN A 69 -0.89 -4.97 -11.30
C ASN A 69 0.05 -5.99 -10.62
N TYR A 70 0.23 -5.92 -9.30
CA TYR A 70 1.00 -6.91 -8.55
C TYR A 70 0.31 -8.27 -8.56
N ALA A 71 -1.01 -8.30 -8.40
CA ALA A 71 -1.79 -9.54 -8.52
C ALA A 71 -1.64 -10.19 -9.90
N ALA A 72 -1.67 -9.39 -10.97
CA ALA A 72 -1.47 -9.89 -12.34
C ALA A 72 -0.08 -10.50 -12.56
N VAL A 73 0.98 -9.85 -12.04
CA VAL A 73 2.35 -10.39 -12.12
C VAL A 73 2.47 -11.70 -11.32
N ALA A 74 1.91 -11.75 -10.12
CA ALA A 74 1.92 -12.95 -9.29
C ALA A 74 1.17 -14.12 -9.96
N GLU A 75 0.04 -13.85 -10.62
CA GLU A 75 -0.69 -14.84 -11.40
C GLU A 75 0.13 -15.36 -12.58
N SER A 76 0.75 -14.47 -13.35
CA SER A 76 1.60 -14.86 -14.48
C SER A 76 2.79 -15.70 -14.03
N TYR A 77 3.39 -15.39 -12.88
CA TYR A 77 4.50 -16.14 -12.33
C TYR A 77 4.08 -17.57 -11.95
N ARG A 78 2.97 -17.72 -11.21
CA ARG A 78 2.45 -19.05 -10.84
C ARG A 78 2.15 -19.91 -12.06
N LYS A 79 1.52 -19.33 -13.09
CA LYS A 79 1.27 -20.03 -14.37
C LYS A 79 2.56 -20.49 -15.04
N ALA A 80 3.61 -19.66 -15.01
CA ALA A 80 4.90 -20.06 -15.55
C ALA A 80 5.52 -21.22 -14.74
N GLU A 81 5.50 -21.16 -13.41
CA GLU A 81 5.97 -22.26 -12.56
C GLU A 81 5.20 -23.57 -12.79
N GLU A 82 3.90 -23.52 -13.01
CA GLU A 82 3.10 -24.72 -13.34
C GLU A 82 3.56 -25.38 -14.65
N VAL A 83 3.84 -24.56 -15.68
CA VAL A 83 4.29 -25.05 -17.00
C VAL A 83 5.73 -25.59 -16.94
N PHE A 84 6.64 -24.90 -16.23
CA PHE A 84 8.06 -25.29 -16.20
C PHE A 84 8.38 -26.30 -15.08
N GLY A 85 7.68 -26.24 -13.96
CA GLY A 85 7.85 -27.10 -12.79
C GLY A 85 7.18 -28.47 -12.93
N GLY A 86 6.21 -28.63 -13.82
CA GLY A 86 5.53 -29.90 -14.13
C GLY A 86 6.31 -30.85 -15.06
N THR A 87 7.61 -30.63 -15.28
CA THR A 87 8.44 -31.43 -16.20
C THR A 87 9.50 -32.28 -15.49
N ASN A 88 9.12 -32.94 -14.38
CA ASN A 88 9.86 -34.06 -13.79
C ASN A 88 8.92 -35.22 -13.47
#